data_AF-A0A7T0C3G4-F1
#
_entry.id   AF-A0A7T0C3G4-F1
#
_cell.length_a   1.000
_cell.length_b   1.000
_cell.length_c   1.000
_cell.angle_alpha   90.00
_cell.angle_beta   90.00
_cell.angle_gamma   90.00
#
_symmetry.space_group_name_H-M   'P 1'
#
loop_
_entity.id
_entity.type
_entity.pdbx_description
1 polymer ?
#
loop_
_entity_poly.entity_id
_entity_poly.type
_entity_poly.pdbx_seq_one_letter_code
_entity_poly.pdbx_strand_id
1 'polypeptide(L)' 'MSLLKIRLLGTGLLLFGGALFVWSMRSIESEWPQLLTGLLSVLFAAIGFGILILPNDDDPSPPSP' A
#
# COMPACT_ATOMS: atom_id res chain seq x y z
N MET A 1 -5.18 -17.99 0.91
CA MET A 1 -5.69 -16.74 0.26
C MET A 1 -4.95 -16.64 -1.07
N SER A 2 -5.61 -16.47 -2.22
CA SER A 2 -4.87 -16.56 -3.49
C SER A 2 -3.87 -15.40 -3.64
N LEU A 3 -2.68 -15.69 -4.15
CA LEU A 3 -1.59 -14.73 -4.38
C LEU A 3 -2.06 -13.47 -5.11
N LEU A 4 -2.90 -13.65 -6.13
CA LEU A 4 -3.50 -12.55 -6.88
C LEU A 4 -4.31 -11.60 -5.99
N LYS A 5 -5.01 -12.11 -4.97
CA LYS A 5 -5.74 -11.27 -4.01
C LYS A 5 -4.81 -10.45 -3.15
N ILE A 6 -3.66 -10.99 -2.74
CA ILE A 6 -2.66 -10.27 -1.92
C ILE A 6 -2.03 -9.14 -2.73
N ARG A 7 -1.63 -9.43 -3.98
CA ARG A 7 -1.10 -8.38 -4.87
C ARG A 7 -2.13 -7.31 -5.17
N LEU A 8 -3.38 -7.71 -5.45
CA LEU A 8 -4.46 -6.78 -5.73
C LEU A 8 -4.82 -5.92 -4.50
N LEU A 9 -4.69 -6.47 -3.29
CA LEU A 9 -4.79 -5.72 -2.04
C LEU A 9 -3.66 -4.68 -1.92
N GLY A 10 -2.40 -5.08 -2.18
CA GLY A 10 -1.25 -4.18 -2.15
C GLY A 10 -1.37 -3.04 -3.17
N THR A 11 -1.77 -3.35 -4.42
CA THR A 11 -2.06 -2.34 -5.45
C THR A 11 -3.21 -1.42 -5.03
N GLY A 12 -4.28 -1.97 -4.46
CA GLY A 12 -5.41 -1.19 -3.96
C GLY A 12 -5.00 -0.20 -2.87
N LEU A 13 -4.18 -0.63 -1.91
CA LEU A 13 -3.63 0.24 -0.86
C LEU A 13 -2.76 1.36 -1.43
N LEU A 14 -1.97 1.07 -2.45
CA LEU A 14 -1.06 2.03 -3.07
C LEU A 14 -1.86 3.12 -3.80
N LEU A 15 -2.89 2.73 -4.56
CA LEU A 15 -3.82 3.68 -5.20
C LEU A 15 -4.61 4.49 -4.17
N PHE A 16 -5.06 3.85 -3.08
CA PHE A 16 -5.76 4.53 -2.00
C PHE A 16 -4.89 5.57 -1.31
N GLY A 17 -3.63 5.24 -0.99
CA GLY A 17 -2.65 6.18 -0.44
C GLY A 17 -2.42 7.38 -1.37
N GLY A 18 -2.22 7.13 -2.67
CA GLY A 18 -2.06 8.21 -3.66
C GLY A 18 -3.30 9.12 -3.75
N ALA A 19 -4.51 8.54 -3.75
CA ALA A 19 -5.75 9.31 -3.76
C ALA A 19 -5.94 10.14 -2.47
N LEU A 20 -5.59 9.58 -1.31
CA LEU A 20 -5.62 10.29 -0.03
C LEU A 20 -4.67 11.49 -0.01
N PHE A 21 -3.49 11.34 -0.62
CA PHE A 21 -2.51 12.42 -0.73
C PHE A 21 -3.06 13.59 -1.56
N VAL A 22 -3.62 13.29 -2.74
CA VAL A 22 -4.25 14.32 -3.60
C VAL A 22 -5.42 14.98 -2.89
N TRP A 23 -6.25 14.19 -2.19
CA TRP A 23 -7.38 14.72 -1.43
C TRP A 23 -6.94 15.62 -0.28
N SER A 24 -5.90 15.23 0.45
CA SER A 24 -5.27 16.03 1.51
C SER A 24 -4.80 17.38 0.96
N MET A 25 -4.09 17.38 -0.16
CA MET A 25 -3.61 18.62 -0.80
C MET A 25 -4.72 19.53 -1.33
N ARG A 26 -5.88 18.96 -1.70
CA ARG A 26 -6.95 19.71 -2.35
C ARG A 26 -8.05 20.19 -1.40
N SER A 27 -8.33 19.44 -0.34
CA SER A 27 -9.54 19.63 0.48
C SER A 27 -9.25 20.13 1.89
N ILE A 28 -7.99 20.09 2.34
CA ILE A 28 -7.61 20.50 3.68
C ILE A 28 -6.74 21.74 3.59
N GLU A 29 -7.29 22.88 4.02
CA GLU A 29 -6.56 24.16 4.06
C GLU A 29 -5.78 24.35 5.38
N SER A 30 -6.12 23.59 6.41
CA SER A 30 -5.41 23.65 7.70
C SER A 30 -4.13 22.84 7.66
N GLU A 31 -3.03 23.48 8.05
CA GLU A 31 -1.65 22.96 7.95
C GLU A 31 -1.46 21.63 8.69
N TRP A 32 -1.93 21.53 9.93
CA TRP A 32 -1.72 20.34 10.77
C TRP A 32 -2.51 19.11 10.30
N PRO A 33 -3.83 19.21 10.01
CA PRO A 33 -4.58 18.10 9.44
C PRO A 33 -4.07 17.69 8.06
N GLN A 34 -3.61 18.64 7.23
CA GLN A 34 -3.04 18.35 5.92
C GLN A 34 -1.75 17.53 6.05
N LEU A 35 -0.87 17.92 6.97
CA LEU A 35 0.40 17.21 7.20
C LEU A 35 0.16 15.79 7.75
N LEU A 36 -0.77 15.62 8.71
CA LEU A 36 -1.12 14.31 9.26
C LEU A 36 -1.75 13.39 8.20
N THR A 37 -2.66 13.91 7.39
CA THR A 37 -3.31 13.14 6.32
C THR A 37 -2.34 12.83 5.17
N GLY A 38 -1.43 13.75 4.86
CA GLY A 38 -0.32 13.53 3.95
C GLY A 38 0.61 12.42 4.44
N LEU A 39 1.02 12.46 5.70
CA LEU A 39 1.86 11.41 6.30
C LEU A 39 1.14 10.05 6.30
N LEU A 40 -0.14 10.04 6.65
CA LEU A 40 -1.00 8.85 6.63
C LEU A 40 -1.10 8.27 5.22
N SER A 41 -1.23 9.12 4.20
CA SER A 41 -1.29 8.69 2.80
C SER A 41 -0.01 7.99 2.34
N VAL A 42 1.15 8.52 2.75
CA VAL A 42 2.47 7.93 2.48
C VAL A 42 2.62 6.62 3.22
N LEU A 43 2.13 6.52 4.46
CA LEU A 43 2.10 5.27 5.22
C LEU A 43 1.29 4.19 4.48
N PHE A 44 0.09 4.50 4.00
CA PHE A 44 -0.72 3.55 3.23
C PHE A 44 -0.04 3.12 1.93
N ALA A 45 0.60 4.05 1.22
CA ALA A 45 1.35 3.73 0.01
C ALA A 45 2.55 2.81 0.31
N ALA A 46 3.28 3.08 1.40
CA ALA A 46 4.42 2.27 1.83
C ALA A 46 3.99 0.85 2.26
N ILE A 47 2.88 0.71 2.98
CA ILE A 47 2.33 -0.60 3.35
C ILE A 47 1.85 -1.36 2.10
N GLY A 48 1.14 -0.70 1.19
CA GLY A 48 0.70 -1.30 -0.07
C GLY A 48 1.88 -1.79 -0.93
N PHE A 49 2.95 -1.00 -0.98
CA PHE A 49 4.20 -1.38 -1.62
C PHE A 49 4.88 -2.56 -0.91
N GLY A 50 4.94 -2.54 0.43
CA GLY A 50 5.46 -3.63 1.25
C GLY A 50 4.76 -4.98 0.98
N ILE A 51 3.44 -4.96 0.82
CA ILE A 51 2.65 -6.15 0.47
C ILE A 51 3.00 -6.65 -0.94
N LEU A 52 3.28 -5.76 -1.89
CA LEU A 52 3.62 -6.12 -3.27
C LEU A 52 5.00 -6.76 -3.40
N ILE A 53 5.96 -6.37 -2.56
CA ILE A 53 7.33 -6.89 -2.59
C ILE A 53 7.51 -8.17 -1.75
N LEU A 54 6.48 -8.59 -1.00
CA LEU A 54 6.57 -9.76 -0.14
C LEU A 54 6.89 -11.01 -0.98
N PRO A 55 7.95 -11.76 -0.63
CA PRO A 55 8.29 -12.99 -1.33
C PRO A 55 7.20 -14.04 -1.14
N ASN A 56 7.00 -14.88 -2.15
CA ASN A 56 6.00 -15.93 -2.14
C ASN A 56 6.57 -17.17 -1.46
N ASP A 57 5.92 -17.65 -0.40
CA ASP A 57 6.17 -18.98 0.15
C ASP A 57 5.51 -20.11 -0.69
N ASP A 58 4.85 -19.75 -1.80
CA ASP A 58 4.24 -20.69 -2.75
C ASP A 58 5.26 -21.24 -3.78
N ASP A 59 6.49 -21.54 -3.37
CA ASP A 59 7.38 -22.38 -4.17
C ASP A 59 7.26 -23.82 -3.66
N PRO A 60 6.36 -24.66 -4.24
CA PRO A 60 6.34 -26.08 -3.97
C PRO A 60 7.46 -26.75 -4.78
N SER A 61 8.70 -26.25 -4.71
CA SER A 61 9.83 -27.05 -5.12
C SER A 61 10.04 -28.09 -4.03
N PRO A 62 9.83 -29.40 -4.32
CA PRO A 62 10.23 -30.42 -3.37
C PRO A 62 11.72 -30.24 -3.08
N PRO A 63 12.18 -30.49 -1.84
CA PRO A 63 13.60 -30.47 -1.55
C PRO A 63 14.31 -31.39 -2.55
N SER A 64 15.15 -30.79 -3.40
CA SER A 64 16.02 -31.55 -4.30
C SER A 64 16.95 -32.43 -3.44
N PRO A 65 17.18 -33.69 -3.86
CA PRO A 65 17.75 -34.75 -3.03
C PRO A 65 19.15 -34.46 -2.49
#